data_AF-A0A090MQZ4-F1
#
_entry.id   AF-A0A090MQZ4-F1
#
_cell.length_a   1.000
_cell.length_b   1.000
_cell.length_c   1.000
_cell.angle_alpha   90.00
_cell.angle_beta   90.00
_cell.angle_gamma   90.00
#
_symmetry.space_group_name_H-M   'P 1'
#
loop_
_entity.id
_entity.type
_entity.pdbx_description
1 polymer ?
#
loop_
_entity_poly.entity_id
_entity_poly.type
_entity_poly.pdbx_seq_one_letter_code
_entity_poly.pdbx_strand_id
1 'polypeptide(L)'
;MSDANKVITSAGLNRILKAVGKEYFPASLDREALASGLNQCIEWYGEAQKFHTDKYEMAQRRELEMVLARVERLRRLMKDDDIWRDDRWHYLAHQGSPPQTPRAAVESLERLIGEEIFQRSVVDAYEDMDILYRHTFQAFSPFEWLIGDWLPAVYAGLQFECATISDGLASATGPYVRFARATADELNIKKLGRRYAVASFVKAIKTVSSWDVRRRLPRELYELQVHAQDRRDILLSIVGTARQGRPAQTTAGQMQSKK
;
A
#
# COMPACT_ATOMS: atom_id res chain seq x y z
N MET A 1 0.17 15.87 -0.76
CA MET A 1 0.10 14.40 -0.78
C MET A 1 -1.09 14.03 -1.64
N SER A 2 -0.90 13.21 -2.66
CA SER A 2 -1.98 12.75 -3.54
C SER A 2 -2.91 11.82 -2.76
N ASP A 3 -4.23 11.99 -2.87
CA ASP A 3 -5.24 11.05 -2.36
C ASP A 3 -5.02 9.67 -2.98
N ALA A 4 -4.22 8.84 -2.31
CA ALA A 4 -3.86 7.51 -2.77
C ALA A 4 -5.03 6.51 -2.63
N ASN A 5 -6.15 6.88 -1.99
CA ASN A 5 -7.31 6.02 -1.80
C ASN A 5 -8.37 6.17 -2.91
N LYS A 6 -7.93 6.36 -4.16
CA LYS A 6 -8.86 6.42 -5.28
C LYS A 6 -9.30 5.00 -5.66
N VAL A 7 -10.52 4.64 -5.29
CA VAL A 7 -11.15 3.38 -5.72
C VAL A 7 -11.35 3.39 -7.24
N ILE A 8 -11.02 2.29 -7.91
CA ILE A 8 -11.27 2.17 -9.35
C ILE A 8 -12.76 2.10 -9.63
N THR A 9 -13.23 3.06 -10.42
CA THR A 9 -14.62 3.12 -10.91
C THR A 9 -14.82 2.20 -12.10
N SER A 10 -16.06 1.77 -12.34
CA SER A 10 -16.43 0.99 -13.53
C SER A 10 -16.05 1.69 -14.85
N ALA A 11 -16.16 3.02 -14.89
CA ALA A 11 -15.73 3.83 -16.03
C ALA A 11 -14.21 3.80 -16.22
N GLY A 12 -13.43 3.86 -15.13
CA GLY A 12 -11.98 3.72 -15.17
C GLY A 12 -11.55 2.35 -15.68
N LEU A 13 -12.20 1.28 -15.19
CA LEU A 13 -11.98 -0.09 -15.64
C LEU A 13 -12.22 -0.24 -17.15
N ASN A 14 -13.31 0.33 -17.68
CA ASN A 14 -13.60 0.32 -19.11
C ASN A 14 -12.51 1.05 -19.93
N ARG A 15 -11.95 2.16 -19.42
CA ARG A 15 -10.85 2.89 -20.08
C ARG A 15 -9.56 2.07 -20.08
N ILE A 16 -9.26 1.37 -18.99
CA ILE A 16 -8.12 0.44 -18.90
C ILE A 16 -8.29 -0.66 -19.95
N LEU A 17 -9.41 -1.38 -19.96
CA LEU A 17 -9.66 -2.47 -20.92
C LEU A 17 -9.66 -1.99 -22.37
N LYS A 18 -10.20 -0.80 -22.64
CA LYS A 18 -10.15 -0.18 -23.97
C LYS A 18 -8.72 0.10 -24.42
N ALA A 19 -7.83 0.49 -23.52
CA ALA A 19 -6.43 0.75 -23.84
C ALA A 19 -5.66 -0.54 -24.17
N VAL A 20 -6.00 -1.66 -23.53
CA VAL A 20 -5.38 -2.97 -23.82
C VAL A 20 -5.74 -3.46 -25.22
N GLY A 21 -7.02 -3.39 -25.59
CA GLY A 21 -7.57 -3.99 -26.82
C GLY A 21 -8.37 -5.24 -26.48
N LYS A 22 -9.51 -5.43 -27.16
CA LYS A 22 -10.49 -6.50 -26.86
C LYS A 22 -9.94 -7.90 -27.16
N GLU A 23 -8.96 -7.96 -28.06
CA GLU A 23 -8.30 -9.17 -28.51
C GLU A 23 -7.35 -9.78 -27.48
N TYR A 24 -6.93 -9.02 -26.45
CA TYR A 24 -5.90 -9.47 -25.50
C TYR A 24 -6.44 -9.92 -24.14
N PHE A 25 -7.76 -10.02 -23.97
CA PHE A 25 -8.37 -10.51 -22.73
C PHE A 25 -9.59 -11.38 -23.02
N PRO A 26 -9.90 -12.36 -22.16
CA PRO A 26 -11.02 -13.28 -22.39
C PRO A 26 -12.37 -12.55 -22.33
N ALA A 27 -13.33 -12.99 -23.15
CA ALA A 27 -14.69 -12.46 -23.11
C ALA A 27 -15.38 -12.67 -21.74
N SER A 28 -14.98 -13.72 -21.02
CA SER A 28 -15.43 -14.06 -19.67
C SER A 28 -14.61 -13.39 -18.55
N LEU A 29 -13.86 -12.32 -18.85
CA LEU A 29 -13.07 -11.60 -17.87
C LEU A 29 -13.94 -11.16 -16.68
N ASP A 30 -13.54 -11.56 -15.47
CA ASP A 30 -14.16 -11.11 -14.25
C ASP A 30 -13.71 -9.66 -13.93
N ARG A 31 -14.65 -8.73 -14.10
CA ARG A 31 -14.43 -7.30 -13.89
C ARG A 31 -14.36 -6.92 -12.41
N GLU A 32 -15.07 -7.65 -11.56
CA GLU A 32 -15.06 -7.42 -10.12
C GLU A 32 -13.72 -7.87 -9.54
N ALA A 33 -13.25 -9.05 -9.95
CA ALA A 33 -11.91 -9.55 -9.63
C ALA A 33 -10.81 -8.58 -10.08
N LEU A 34 -10.92 -8.02 -11.30
CA LEU A 34 -9.99 -7.01 -11.79
C LEU A 34 -10.02 -5.74 -10.93
N ALA A 35 -11.20 -5.24 -10.57
CA ALA A 35 -11.32 -4.07 -9.72
C ALA A 35 -10.70 -4.31 -8.33
N SER A 36 -11.00 -5.46 -7.71
CA SER A 36 -10.46 -5.85 -6.40
C SER A 36 -8.94 -6.00 -6.43
N GLY A 37 -8.39 -6.69 -7.42
CA GLY A 37 -6.94 -6.84 -7.59
C GLY A 37 -6.25 -5.49 -7.77
N LEU A 38 -6.81 -4.60 -8.59
CA LEU A 38 -6.25 -3.25 -8.76
C LEU A 38 -6.36 -2.40 -7.51
N ASN A 39 -7.45 -2.51 -6.74
CA ASN A 39 -7.60 -1.81 -5.46
C ASN A 39 -6.54 -2.28 -4.44
N GLN A 40 -6.26 -3.59 -4.39
CA GLN A 40 -5.20 -4.12 -3.54
C GLN A 40 -3.81 -3.59 -3.95
N CYS A 41 -3.53 -3.51 -5.26
CA CYS A 41 -2.29 -2.92 -5.76
C CYS A 41 -2.14 -1.43 -5.36
N ILE A 42 -3.24 -0.68 -5.28
CA ILE A 42 -3.24 0.74 -4.87
C ILE A 42 -2.93 0.87 -3.39
N GLU A 43 -3.54 0.03 -2.55
CA GLU A 43 -3.29 0.01 -1.11
C GLU A 43 -1.80 -0.23 -0.84
N TRP A 44 -1.23 -1.28 -1.43
CA TRP A 44 0.20 -1.55 -1.30
C TRP A 44 1.08 -0.48 -1.95
N TYR A 45 0.62 0.20 -2.99
CA TYR A 45 1.36 1.35 -3.54
C TYR A 45 1.42 2.50 -2.52
N GLY A 46 0.33 2.76 -1.80
CA GLY A 46 0.30 3.73 -0.70
C GLY A 46 1.24 3.34 0.45
N GLU A 47 1.31 2.06 0.79
CA GLU A 47 2.28 1.55 1.77
C GLU A 47 3.71 1.66 1.29
N ALA A 48 4.01 1.27 0.05
CA ALA A 48 5.32 1.45 -0.54
C ALA A 48 5.74 2.92 -0.55
N GLN A 49 4.83 3.85 -0.84
CA GLN A 49 5.13 5.28 -0.74
C GLN A 49 5.51 5.71 0.68
N LYS A 50 4.89 5.12 1.70
CA LYS A 50 5.20 5.39 3.12
C LYS A 50 6.55 4.78 3.52
N PHE A 51 6.82 3.54 3.14
CA PHE A 51 7.93 2.74 3.67
C PHE A 51 9.17 2.66 2.75
N HIS A 52 9.07 3.08 1.48
CA HIS A 52 10.20 3.05 0.54
C HIS A 52 11.40 3.90 0.98
N THR A 53 11.16 4.91 1.82
CA THR A 53 12.25 5.70 2.40
C THR A 53 12.03 5.86 3.89
N ASP A 54 13.08 5.74 4.68
CA ASP A 54 13.08 6.05 6.13
C ASP A 54 12.69 7.51 6.42
N LYS A 55 12.54 8.35 5.38
CA LYS A 55 12.09 9.74 5.51
C LYS A 55 10.76 9.86 6.23
N TYR A 56 9.83 8.90 6.09
CA TYR A 56 8.56 8.97 6.80
C TYR A 56 8.77 8.78 8.31
N GLU A 57 9.53 7.76 8.69
CA GLU A 57 9.87 7.51 10.09
C GLU A 57 10.71 8.64 10.69
N MET A 58 11.70 9.13 9.95
CA MET A 58 12.48 10.31 10.35
C MET A 58 11.64 11.57 10.45
N ALA A 59 10.65 11.77 9.57
CA ALA A 59 9.74 12.92 9.65
C ALA A 59 8.81 12.81 10.86
N GLN A 60 8.21 11.63 11.10
CA GLN A 60 7.38 11.39 12.28
C GLN A 60 8.19 11.53 13.57
N ARG A 61 9.41 11.00 13.61
CA ARG A 61 10.32 11.17 14.75
C ARG A 61 10.63 12.63 15.00
N ARG A 62 10.99 13.39 13.95
CA ARG A 62 11.21 14.84 14.07
C ARG A 62 9.96 15.58 14.55
N GLU A 63 8.78 15.17 14.11
CA GLU A 63 7.52 15.72 14.57
C GLU A 63 7.31 15.45 16.06
N LEU A 64 7.52 14.21 16.52
CA LEU A 64 7.47 13.86 17.93
C LEU A 64 8.51 14.63 18.75
N GLU A 65 9.75 14.76 18.26
CA GLU A 65 10.81 15.56 18.91
C GLU A 65 10.41 17.05 19.02
N MET A 66 9.77 17.62 17.99
CA MET A 66 9.23 18.98 18.05
C MET A 66 8.10 19.12 19.07
N VAL A 67 7.20 18.13 19.15
CA VAL A 67 6.11 18.13 20.14
C VAL A 67 6.69 18.00 21.55
N LEU A 68 7.65 17.10 21.76
CA LEU A 68 8.34 16.92 23.04
C LEU A 68 8.97 18.24 23.50
N ALA A 69 9.71 18.94 22.62
CA ALA A 69 10.31 20.23 22.94
C ALA A 69 9.26 21.29 23.34
N ARG A 70 8.06 21.26 22.73
CA ARG A 70 6.95 22.16 23.11
C ARG A 70 6.34 21.78 24.45
N VAL A 71 6.18 20.49 24.73
CA VAL A 71 5.68 19.97 26.01
C VAL A 71 6.65 20.31 27.14
N GLU A 72 7.95 20.10 26.96
CA GLU A 72 8.97 20.51 27.93
C GLU A 72 8.93 22.02 28.19
N ARG A 73 8.74 22.83 27.14
CA ARG A 73 8.63 24.28 27.29
C ARG A 73 7.38 24.67 28.06
N LEU A 74 6.24 24.02 27.77
CA LEU A 74 5.00 24.22 28.51
C LEU A 74 5.19 23.87 29.99
N ARG A 75 5.80 22.71 30.29
CA ARG A 75 6.12 22.31 31.67
C ARG A 75 6.98 23.34 32.39
N ARG A 76 8.01 23.89 31.73
CA ARG A 76 8.86 24.95 32.32
C ARG A 76 8.12 26.27 32.57
N LEU A 77 7.09 26.58 31.79
CA LEU A 77 6.25 27.77 31.96
C LEU A 77 5.20 27.59 33.07
N MET A 78 4.83 26.35 33.36
CA MET A 78 4.01 26.00 34.51
C MET A 78 4.86 26.15 35.76
N LYS A 79 4.71 27.26 36.48
CA LYS A 79 5.24 27.41 37.84
C LYS A 79 4.60 26.35 38.75
N ASP A 80 5.17 26.16 39.94
CA ASP A 80 4.63 25.25 40.96
C ASP A 80 3.11 25.41 41.12
N ASP A 81 2.44 24.31 41.44
CA ASP A 81 0.98 24.10 41.32
C ASP A 81 0.11 25.17 42.03
N ASP A 82 0.72 26.07 42.80
CA ASP A 82 0.14 27.19 43.52
C ASP A 82 -0.59 28.23 42.66
N ILE A 83 -0.34 28.33 41.35
CA ILE A 83 -0.99 29.34 40.49
C ILE A 83 -2.34 28.87 39.94
N TRP A 84 -2.66 27.58 40.06
CA TRP A 84 -3.83 26.98 39.41
C TRP A 84 -5.00 26.74 40.38
N ARG A 85 -5.13 27.60 41.41
CA ARG A 85 -6.27 27.68 42.34
C ARG A 85 -7.55 28.23 41.69
N ASP A 86 -7.78 27.87 40.43
CA ASP A 86 -9.04 28.12 39.75
C ASP A 86 -9.94 26.92 40.05
N ASP A 87 -11.08 27.16 40.71
CA ASP A 87 -12.05 26.15 41.14
C ASP A 87 -12.46 25.20 39.99
N ARG A 88 -12.39 25.68 38.75
CA ARG A 88 -12.65 24.90 37.54
C ARG A 88 -11.67 23.74 37.34
N TRP A 89 -10.39 23.95 37.64
CA TRP A 89 -9.37 22.91 37.49
C TRP A 89 -9.37 21.92 38.65
N HIS A 90 -9.69 22.37 39.86
CA HIS A 90 -9.95 21.47 40.99
C HIS A 90 -11.10 20.50 40.70
N TYR A 91 -12.20 20.99 40.10
CA TYR A 91 -13.31 20.15 39.69
C TYR A 91 -12.92 19.10 38.64
N LEU A 92 -12.18 19.50 37.59
CA LEU A 92 -11.75 18.59 36.52
C LEU A 92 -10.70 17.57 37.01
N ALA A 93 -9.77 18.00 37.86
CA ALA A 93 -8.78 17.11 38.47
C ALA A 93 -9.46 16.04 39.35
N HIS A 94 -10.55 16.36 40.04
CA HIS A 94 -11.29 15.38 40.85
C HIS A 94 -12.20 14.43 40.05
N GLN A 95 -12.43 14.68 38.76
CA GLN A 95 -13.18 13.78 37.88
C GLN A 95 -12.30 12.76 37.14
N GLY A 96 -10.99 13.01 37.04
CA GLY A 96 -10.03 12.04 36.50
C GLY A 96 -9.66 10.97 37.53
N SER A 97 -9.51 9.72 37.10
CA SER A 97 -8.97 8.64 37.96
C SER A 97 -7.66 8.11 37.35
N PRO A 98 -6.49 8.39 37.95
CA PRO A 98 -6.28 9.21 39.15
C PRO A 98 -6.44 10.72 38.89
N PRO A 99 -6.64 11.53 39.94
CA PRO A 99 -6.67 12.98 39.81
C PRO A 99 -5.36 13.52 39.22
N GLN A 100 -5.43 14.15 38.06
CA GLN A 100 -4.26 14.74 37.42
C GLN A 100 -4.33 16.27 37.51
N THR A 101 -3.31 16.87 38.13
CA THR A 101 -3.08 18.31 37.94
C THR A 101 -2.71 18.55 36.48
N PRO A 102 -2.95 19.75 35.91
CA PRO A 102 -2.49 20.08 34.57
C PRO A 102 -0.99 19.80 34.37
N ARG A 103 -0.18 20.01 35.42
CA ARG A 103 1.26 19.69 35.40
C ARG A 103 1.50 18.19 35.28
N ALA A 104 0.81 17.37 36.07
CA ALA A 104 0.90 15.91 35.99
C ALA A 104 0.43 15.36 34.63
N ALA A 105 -0.56 15.99 34.00
CA ALA A 105 -1.00 15.65 32.65
C ALA A 105 0.07 15.97 31.60
N VAL A 106 0.72 17.14 31.69
CA VAL A 106 1.83 17.54 30.81
C VAL A 106 3.05 16.63 31.02
N GLU A 107 3.39 16.27 32.26
CA GLU A 107 4.46 15.31 32.57
C GLU A 107 4.14 13.90 32.04
N SER A 108 2.88 13.50 32.10
CA SER A 108 2.41 12.24 31.48
C SER A 108 2.57 12.27 29.96
N LEU A 109 2.24 13.38 29.31
CA LEU A 109 2.46 13.55 27.86
C LEU A 109 3.95 13.56 27.50
N GLU A 110 4.80 14.24 28.28
CA GLU A 110 6.26 14.25 28.09
C GLU A 110 6.82 12.82 28.13
N ARG A 111 6.43 12.05 29.15
CA ARG A 111 6.83 10.64 29.30
C ARG A 111 6.35 9.78 28.13
N LEU A 112 5.07 9.89 27.75
CA LEU A 112 4.51 9.10 26.64
C LEU A 112 5.21 9.39 25.30
N ILE A 113 5.46 10.67 25.00
CA ILE A 113 6.16 11.06 23.77
C ILE A 113 7.63 10.60 23.81
N GLY A 114 8.30 10.74 24.96
CA GLY A 114 9.67 10.27 25.14
C GLY A 114 9.81 8.76 24.98
N GLU A 115 8.89 7.98 25.57
CA GLU A 115 8.83 6.53 25.42
C GLU A 115 8.60 6.12 23.96
N GLU A 116 7.70 6.79 23.25
CA GLU A 116 7.44 6.55 21.82
C GLU A 116 8.68 6.84 20.95
N ILE A 117 9.38 7.95 21.19
CA ILE A 117 10.63 8.27 20.49
C ILE A 117 11.70 7.21 20.78
N PHE A 118 11.83 6.79 22.04
CA PHE A 118 12.80 5.80 22.46
C PHE A 118 12.51 4.43 21.83
N GLN A 119 11.26 3.96 21.89
CA GLN A 119 10.83 2.71 21.24
C GLN A 119 11.17 2.74 19.75
N ARG A 120 10.82 3.81 19.04
CA ARG A 120 11.17 3.99 17.62
C ARG A 120 12.68 4.07 17.33
N SER A 121 13.51 4.32 18.34
CA SER A 121 14.98 4.36 18.20
C SER A 121 15.69 3.05 18.56
N VAL A 122 15.05 2.20 19.37
CA VAL A 122 15.59 0.91 19.82
C VAL A 122 15.10 -0.25 18.94
N VAL A 123 13.93 -0.09 18.32
CA VAL A 123 13.31 -1.06 17.42
C VAL A 123 14.19 -1.38 16.20
N ASP A 124 15.18 -0.55 15.84
CA ASP A 124 16.22 -0.86 14.85
C ASP A 124 17.09 -2.11 15.18
N ALA A 125 17.06 -2.64 16.41
CA ALA A 125 17.99 -3.69 16.84
C ALA A 125 17.40 -5.10 17.06
N TYR A 126 16.08 -5.30 17.14
CA TYR A 126 15.49 -6.62 17.44
C TYR A 126 14.13 -6.88 16.77
N GLU A 127 14.13 -7.82 15.81
CA GLU A 127 13.08 -8.79 15.46
C GLU A 127 11.60 -8.35 15.49
N ASP A 128 11.25 -7.15 15.05
CA ASP A 128 9.85 -6.82 14.79
C ASP A 128 9.47 -7.25 13.36
N MET A 129 8.53 -8.19 13.24
CA MET A 129 7.97 -8.63 11.95
C MET A 129 7.46 -7.44 11.12
N ASP A 130 7.05 -6.35 11.78
CA ASP A 130 6.63 -5.12 11.11
C ASP A 130 7.80 -4.38 10.43
N ILE A 131 9.01 -4.40 11.02
CA ILE A 131 10.20 -3.81 10.39
C ILE A 131 10.61 -4.60 9.15
N LEU A 132 10.63 -5.94 9.25
CA LEU A 132 10.92 -6.80 8.10
C LEU A 132 9.91 -6.53 6.98
N TYR A 133 8.62 -6.47 7.31
CA TYR A 133 7.57 -6.09 6.36
C TYR A 133 7.87 -4.74 5.68
N ARG A 134 8.21 -3.70 6.46
CA ARG A 134 8.53 -2.36 5.93
C ARG A 134 9.76 -2.37 5.03
N HIS A 135 10.84 -3.06 5.42
CA HIS A 135 12.05 -3.18 4.61
C HIS A 135 11.79 -3.86 3.25
N THR A 136 10.76 -4.71 3.14
CA THR A 136 10.39 -5.27 1.84
C THR A 136 10.07 -4.19 0.81
N PHE A 137 9.51 -3.05 1.22
CA PHE A 137 9.20 -1.96 0.30
C PHE A 137 10.41 -1.14 -0.14
N GLN A 138 11.57 -1.31 0.51
CA GLN A 138 12.78 -0.56 0.19
C GLN A 138 13.56 -1.17 -0.99
N ALA A 139 13.30 -2.44 -1.35
CA ALA A 139 14.02 -3.13 -2.42
C ALA A 139 13.82 -2.48 -3.80
N PHE A 140 12.65 -1.86 -4.05
CA PHE A 140 12.32 -1.15 -5.28
C PHE A 140 11.56 0.13 -4.99
N SER A 141 11.55 1.06 -5.96
CA SER A 141 10.65 2.20 -5.86
C SER A 141 9.18 1.76 -5.87
N PRO A 142 8.24 2.54 -5.29
CA PRO A 142 6.82 2.19 -5.29
C PRO A 142 6.28 1.97 -6.71
N PHE A 143 6.79 2.74 -7.67
CA PHE A 143 6.43 2.58 -9.08
C PHE A 143 6.97 1.26 -9.66
N GLU A 144 8.18 0.86 -9.29
CA GLU A 144 8.76 -0.42 -9.74
C GLU A 144 8.03 -1.60 -9.11
N TRP A 145 7.66 -1.55 -7.83
CA TRP A 145 6.80 -2.57 -7.22
C TRP A 145 5.47 -2.73 -7.94
N LEU A 146 4.75 -1.63 -8.14
CA LEU A 146 3.44 -1.67 -8.78
C LEU A 146 3.50 -2.22 -10.21
N ILE A 147 4.40 -1.69 -11.04
CA ILE A 147 4.47 -2.01 -12.48
C ILE A 147 5.27 -3.29 -12.75
N GLY A 148 6.25 -3.61 -11.91
CA GLY A 148 7.13 -4.74 -12.12
C GLY A 148 6.71 -6.03 -11.40
N ASP A 149 5.87 -5.94 -10.37
CA ASP A 149 5.52 -7.08 -9.52
C ASP A 149 4.01 -7.33 -9.39
N TRP A 150 3.26 -6.35 -8.89
CA TRP A 150 1.86 -6.56 -8.51
C TRP A 150 0.89 -6.54 -9.70
N LEU A 151 0.98 -5.54 -10.58
CA LEU A 151 0.14 -5.49 -11.78
C LEU A 151 0.36 -6.67 -12.73
N PRO A 152 1.59 -7.18 -12.95
CA PRO A 152 1.80 -8.43 -13.66
C PRO A 152 1.05 -9.61 -13.05
N ALA A 153 1.02 -9.75 -11.71
CA ALA A 153 0.28 -10.83 -11.04
C ALA A 153 -1.23 -10.74 -11.29
N VAL A 154 -1.83 -9.54 -11.21
CA VAL A 154 -3.25 -9.33 -11.56
C VAL A 154 -3.52 -9.64 -13.04
N TYR A 155 -2.64 -9.15 -13.93
CA TYR A 155 -2.76 -9.35 -15.37
C TYR A 155 -2.66 -10.84 -15.75
N ALA A 156 -1.75 -11.58 -15.13
CA ALA A 156 -1.58 -13.01 -15.33
C ALA A 156 -2.72 -13.84 -14.73
N GLY A 157 -3.14 -13.54 -13.50
CA GLY A 157 -4.21 -14.28 -12.83
C GLY A 157 -5.58 -14.16 -13.52
N LEU A 158 -5.81 -13.06 -14.23
CA LEU A 158 -6.99 -12.85 -15.07
C LEU A 158 -6.86 -13.39 -16.50
N GLN A 159 -5.74 -14.05 -16.82
CA GLN A 159 -5.46 -14.69 -18.11
C GLN A 159 -5.50 -13.73 -19.31
N PHE A 160 -4.96 -12.53 -19.15
CA PHE A 160 -4.69 -11.70 -20.32
C PHE A 160 -3.63 -12.37 -21.21
N GLU A 161 -3.69 -12.12 -22.51
CA GLU A 161 -2.71 -12.66 -23.46
C GLU A 161 -1.30 -12.08 -23.20
N CYS A 162 -0.29 -12.90 -23.52
CA CYS A 162 1.14 -12.60 -23.32
C CYS A 162 1.57 -12.35 -21.86
N ALA A 163 0.78 -12.79 -20.87
CA ALA A 163 1.06 -12.52 -19.45
C ALA A 163 2.29 -13.26 -18.88
N THR A 164 2.78 -14.32 -19.53
CA THR A 164 3.80 -15.24 -18.98
C THR A 164 5.21 -15.04 -19.53
N ILE A 165 5.39 -14.22 -20.57
CA ILE A 165 6.70 -14.00 -21.20
C ILE A 165 7.24 -12.65 -20.73
N SER A 166 8.31 -12.64 -19.93
CA SER A 166 8.93 -11.41 -19.40
C SER A 166 9.26 -10.39 -20.51
N ASP A 167 9.80 -10.85 -21.64
CA ASP A 167 10.04 -9.99 -22.82
C ASP A 167 8.74 -9.50 -23.48
N GLY A 168 7.67 -10.29 -23.41
CA GLY A 168 6.33 -9.90 -23.86
C GLY A 168 5.71 -8.82 -22.97
N LEU A 169 5.89 -8.93 -21.64
CA LEU A 169 5.48 -7.91 -20.67
C LEU A 169 6.27 -6.61 -20.86
N ALA A 170 7.59 -6.71 -21.07
CA ALA A 170 8.48 -5.55 -21.24
C ALA A 170 8.44 -4.93 -22.64
N SER A 171 7.56 -5.39 -23.54
CA SER A 171 7.38 -4.79 -24.86
C SER A 171 6.76 -3.40 -24.74
N ALA A 172 7.43 -2.37 -25.26
CA ALA A 172 7.00 -0.97 -25.16
C ALA A 172 5.60 -0.72 -25.78
N THR A 173 5.22 -1.50 -26.78
CA THR A 173 3.91 -1.47 -27.44
C THR A 173 3.02 -2.66 -27.04
N GLY A 174 3.49 -3.49 -26.10
CA GLY A 174 2.80 -4.68 -25.63
C GLY A 174 1.47 -4.36 -24.93
N PRO A 175 0.54 -5.34 -24.89
CA PRO A 175 -0.74 -5.16 -24.21
C PRO A 175 -0.57 -4.89 -22.71
N TYR A 176 0.44 -5.48 -22.07
CA TYR A 176 0.76 -5.22 -20.67
C TYR A 176 1.19 -3.77 -20.40
N VAL A 177 2.11 -3.20 -21.19
CA VAL A 177 2.52 -1.80 -20.99
C VAL A 177 1.35 -0.84 -21.23
N ARG A 178 0.45 -1.15 -22.16
CA ARG A 178 -0.80 -0.41 -22.37
C ARG A 178 -1.73 -0.49 -21.15
N PHE A 179 -1.91 -1.70 -20.61
CA PHE A 179 -2.65 -1.92 -19.37
C PHE A 179 -2.07 -1.11 -18.21
N ALA A 180 -0.79 -1.31 -17.91
CA ALA A 180 -0.08 -0.66 -16.82
C ALA A 180 -0.10 0.87 -16.92
N ARG A 181 0.06 1.41 -18.13
CA ARG A 181 -0.03 2.86 -18.38
C ARG A 181 -1.43 3.41 -18.14
N ALA A 182 -2.46 2.73 -18.65
CA ALA A 182 -3.84 3.16 -18.44
C ALA A 182 -4.21 3.11 -16.96
N THR A 183 -3.79 2.05 -16.24
CA THR A 183 -3.95 1.93 -14.79
C THR A 183 -3.27 3.09 -14.06
N ALA A 184 -2.00 3.40 -14.37
CA ALA A 184 -1.30 4.54 -13.77
C ALA A 184 -2.00 5.88 -14.05
N ASP A 185 -2.54 6.07 -15.25
CA ASP A 185 -3.30 7.28 -15.62
C ASP A 185 -4.61 7.39 -14.83
N GLU A 186 -5.38 6.30 -14.71
CA GLU A 186 -6.63 6.27 -13.93
C GLU A 186 -6.41 6.58 -12.46
N LEU A 187 -5.29 6.07 -11.92
CA LEU A 187 -4.89 6.24 -10.53
C LEU A 187 -4.10 7.52 -10.27
N ASN A 188 -3.89 8.35 -11.30
CA ASN A 188 -3.14 9.60 -11.21
C ASN A 188 -1.70 9.40 -10.67
N ILE A 189 -1.09 8.25 -10.96
CA ILE A 189 0.28 7.91 -10.56
C ILE A 189 1.24 8.64 -11.51
N LYS A 190 1.91 9.66 -10.97
CA LYS A 190 2.72 10.61 -11.73
C LYS A 190 4.07 10.86 -11.08
N LYS A 191 5.10 11.12 -11.89
CA LYS A 191 6.41 11.58 -11.45
C LYS A 191 6.45 13.10 -11.54
N LEU A 192 6.52 13.79 -10.39
CA LEU A 192 6.59 15.26 -10.34
C LEU A 192 5.46 15.94 -11.15
N GLY A 193 4.23 15.42 -11.02
CA GLY A 193 3.05 15.93 -11.74
C GLY A 193 2.98 15.55 -13.23
N ARG A 194 3.99 14.87 -13.77
CA ARG A 194 4.03 14.40 -15.17
C ARG A 194 3.77 12.91 -15.26
N ARG A 195 3.21 12.48 -16.40
CA ARG A 195 3.07 11.06 -16.73
C ARG A 195 4.45 10.42 -16.86
N TYR A 196 4.56 9.17 -16.41
CA TYR A 196 5.77 8.38 -16.63
C TYR A 196 5.97 8.12 -18.13
N ALA A 197 7.22 8.13 -18.58
CA ALA A 197 7.57 7.76 -19.95
C ALA A 197 7.40 6.24 -20.13
N VAL A 198 7.08 5.79 -21.34
CA VAL A 198 6.95 4.35 -21.66
C VAL A 198 8.20 3.57 -21.27
N ALA A 199 9.39 4.15 -21.50
CA ALA A 199 10.66 3.56 -21.09
C ALA A 199 10.76 3.31 -19.57
N SER A 200 10.06 4.08 -18.73
CA SER A 200 10.01 3.85 -17.28
C SER A 200 9.24 2.58 -16.93
N PHE A 201 8.13 2.30 -17.62
CA PHE A 201 7.37 1.06 -17.43
C PHE A 201 8.21 -0.15 -17.83
N VAL A 202 8.82 -0.10 -19.01
CA VAL A 202 9.72 -1.17 -19.50
C VAL A 202 10.88 -1.41 -18.54
N LYS A 203 11.50 -0.33 -18.04
CA LYS A 203 12.57 -0.43 -17.05
C LYS A 203 12.08 -1.10 -15.77
N ALA A 204 10.95 -0.67 -15.23
CA ALA A 204 10.39 -1.22 -14.00
C ALA A 204 10.17 -2.73 -14.08
N ILE A 205 9.56 -3.19 -15.19
CA ILE A 205 9.32 -4.61 -15.45
C ILE A 205 10.66 -5.37 -15.47
N LYS A 206 11.63 -4.91 -16.26
CA LYS A 206 12.95 -5.57 -16.37
C LYS A 206 13.70 -5.59 -15.04
N THR A 207 13.67 -4.49 -14.29
CA THR A 207 14.34 -4.38 -13.00
C THR A 207 13.81 -5.43 -12.02
N VAL A 208 12.48 -5.52 -11.85
CA VAL A 208 11.87 -6.49 -10.93
C VAL A 208 12.00 -7.92 -11.47
N SER A 209 11.76 -8.18 -12.76
CA SER A 209 11.94 -9.53 -13.32
C SER A 209 13.39 -10.04 -13.21
N SER A 210 14.37 -9.16 -13.29
CA SER A 210 15.79 -9.54 -13.10
C SER A 210 16.15 -9.88 -11.65
N TRP A 211 15.28 -9.51 -10.69
CA TRP A 211 15.49 -9.81 -9.29
C TRP A 211 15.35 -11.30 -8.98
N ASP A 212 14.39 -11.98 -9.62
CA ASP A 212 14.21 -13.43 -9.52
C ASP A 212 15.44 -14.22 -10.01
N VAL A 213 16.27 -13.63 -10.88
CA VAL A 213 17.51 -14.24 -11.39
C VAL A 213 18.67 -14.12 -10.40
N ARG A 214 18.62 -13.17 -9.45
CA ARG A 214 19.66 -12.99 -8.44
C ARG A 214 19.45 -13.98 -7.29
N ARG A 215 19.59 -15.29 -7.53
CA ARG A 215 19.58 -16.37 -6.50
C ARG A 215 20.74 -16.34 -5.50
N ARG A 216 21.41 -15.19 -5.31
CA ARG A 216 22.57 -15.02 -4.40
C ARG A 216 22.43 -13.74 -3.60
N LEU A 217 21.26 -13.54 -3.02
CA LEU A 217 21.07 -12.42 -2.11
C LEU A 217 21.44 -12.87 -0.69
N PRO A 218 22.06 -11.99 0.13
CA PRO A 218 22.24 -12.21 1.56
C PRO A 218 20.95 -12.70 2.23
N ARG A 219 21.08 -13.46 3.33
CA ARG A 219 19.96 -14.12 4.04
C ARG A 219 18.79 -13.17 4.35
N GLU A 220 19.11 -11.90 4.65
CA GLU A 220 18.15 -10.80 4.88
C GLU A 220 17.23 -10.50 3.68
N LEU A 221 17.65 -10.82 2.46
CA LEU A 221 16.87 -10.59 1.24
C LEU A 221 16.01 -11.80 0.83
N TYR A 222 16.21 -12.97 1.46
CA TYR A 222 15.35 -14.14 1.25
C TYR A 222 13.95 -13.89 1.83
N GLU A 223 13.87 -13.33 3.03
CA GLU A 223 12.61 -12.95 3.66
C GLU A 223 11.84 -11.91 2.82
N LEU A 224 12.57 -11.00 2.17
CA LEU A 224 11.95 -10.05 1.24
C LEU A 224 11.28 -10.74 0.05
N GLN A 225 11.90 -11.81 -0.48
CA GLN A 225 11.34 -12.58 -1.57
C GLN A 225 10.10 -13.37 -1.13
N VAL A 226 10.10 -13.93 0.09
CA VAL A 226 8.94 -14.61 0.67
C VAL A 226 7.75 -13.66 0.76
N HIS A 227 7.93 -12.46 1.34
CA HIS A 227 6.85 -11.48 1.44
C HIS A 227 6.37 -10.95 0.08
N ALA A 228 7.28 -10.78 -0.89
CA ALA A 228 6.88 -10.45 -2.26
C ALA A 228 6.04 -11.57 -2.89
N GLN A 229 6.41 -12.84 -2.66
CA GLN A 229 5.65 -13.99 -3.12
C GLN A 229 4.28 -14.09 -2.42
N ASP A 230 4.21 -13.89 -1.12
CA ASP A 230 2.94 -13.88 -0.37
C ASP A 230 1.97 -12.84 -0.94
N ARG A 231 2.46 -11.64 -1.29
CA ARG A 231 1.65 -10.61 -1.96
C ARG A 231 1.16 -11.05 -3.33
N ARG A 232 2.01 -11.70 -4.13
CA ARG A 232 1.59 -12.29 -5.42
C ARG A 232 0.51 -13.35 -5.21
N ASP A 233 0.67 -14.22 -4.22
CA ASP A 233 -0.28 -15.29 -3.92
C ASP A 233 -1.62 -14.73 -3.43
N ILE A 234 -1.61 -13.67 -2.63
CA ILE A 234 -2.81 -12.91 -2.24
C ILE A 234 -3.51 -12.35 -3.48
N LEU A 235 -2.79 -11.70 -4.40
CA LEU A 235 -3.39 -11.18 -5.63
C LEU A 235 -3.97 -12.29 -6.49
N LEU A 236 -3.24 -13.40 -6.64
CA LEU A 236 -3.70 -14.58 -7.37
C LEU A 236 -4.94 -15.20 -6.71
N SER A 237 -5.04 -15.19 -5.39
CA SER A 237 -6.24 -15.61 -4.66
C SER A 237 -7.40 -14.66 -4.91
N ILE A 238 -7.20 -13.35 -4.85
CA ILE A 238 -8.24 -12.33 -5.12
C ILE A 238 -8.79 -12.51 -6.55
N VAL A 239 -7.92 -12.71 -7.54
CA VAL A 239 -8.36 -12.87 -8.94
C VAL A 239 -8.80 -14.30 -9.29
N GLY A 240 -8.34 -15.31 -8.55
CA GLY A 240 -8.62 -16.73 -8.78
C GLY A 240 -9.90 -17.23 -8.10
N THR A 241 -10.23 -16.72 -6.91
CA THR A 241 -11.44 -17.10 -6.14
C THR A 241 -12.74 -16.77 -6.88
N ALA A 242 -12.73 -15.75 -7.74
CA ALA A 242 -13.82 -15.41 -8.67
C ALA A 242 -14.29 -16.58 -9.56
N ARG A 243 -13.42 -17.58 -9.81
CA ARG A 243 -13.75 -18.72 -10.69
C ARG A 243 -14.54 -19.84 -10.02
N GLN A 244 -14.46 -19.99 -8.70
CA GLN A 244 -15.07 -21.14 -8.02
C GLN A 244 -16.48 -20.86 -7.47
N GLY A 245 -16.97 -19.61 -7.56
CA GLY A 245 -18.21 -19.17 -6.91
C GLY A 245 -19.49 -19.14 -7.74
N ARG A 246 -19.50 -19.46 -9.03
CA ARG A 246 -20.75 -19.52 -9.84
C ARG A 246 -21.15 -20.96 -10.18
N PRO A 247 -22.07 -21.59 -9.43
CA PRO A 247 -22.76 -22.76 -9.95
C PRO A 247 -23.53 -22.33 -11.20
N ALA A 248 -23.33 -23.07 -12.29
CA ALA A 248 -24.09 -22.90 -13.51
C ALA A 248 -25.59 -22.96 -13.16
N GLN A 249 -26.29 -21.83 -13.29
CA GLN A 249 -27.74 -21.86 -13.34
C GLN A 249 -28.11 -22.57 -14.63
N THR A 250 -28.39 -23.87 -14.50
CA THR A 250 -28.97 -24.70 -15.54
C THR A 250 -30.31 -24.08 -15.91
N THR A 251 -30.35 -23.33 -17.01
CA THR A 251 -31.59 -22.90 -17.67
C THR A 251 -32.35 -24.16 -18.06
N ALA A 252 -33.30 -24.58 -17.20
CA ALA A 252 -34.30 -25.57 -17.53
C ALA A 252 -35.18 -25.00 -18.65
N GLY A 253 -34.97 -25.53 -19.85
CA GLY A 253 -35.74 -25.18 -21.03
C GLY A 253 -37.22 -25.47 -20.82
N GLN A 254 -38.03 -24.46 -21.14
CA GLN A 254 -39.45 -24.59 -21.42
C GLN A 254 -39.67 -25.67 -22.48
N MET A 255 -40.23 -26.82 -22.10
CA MET A 255 -40.93 -27.69 -23.03
C MET A 255 -42.35 -27.14 -23.21
N GLN A 256 -42.58 -26.51 -24.36
CA GLN A 256 -43.91 -26.23 -24.88
C GLN A 256 -44.61 -27.57 -25.15
N SER A 257 -45.73 -27.82 -24.47
CA SER A 257 -46.68 -28.84 -24.88
C SER A 257 -47.70 -28.20 -25.83
N LYS A 258 -47.62 -28.56 -27.11
CA LYS A 258 -48.72 -28.46 -28.07
C LYS A 258 -49.10 -29.87 -28.50
N LYS A 259 -50.20 -30.38 -27.95
CA LYS A 259 -51.31 -31.02 -28.66
C LYS A 259 -52.34 -31.50 -27.65
#